data_AF-A0A154QNG6-F1
#
_entry.id   AF-A0A154QNG6-F1
#
_cell.length_a   1.000
_cell.length_b   1.000
_cell.length_c   1.000
_cell.angle_alpha   90.00
_cell.angle_beta   90.00
_cell.angle_gamma   90.00
#
_symmetry.space_group_name_H-M   'P 1'
#
loop_
_entity.id
_entity.type
_entity.pdbx_description
1 polymer ?
#
loop_
_entity_poly.entity_id
_entity_poly.type
_entity_poly.pdbx_seq_one_letter_code
_entity_poly.pdbx_strand_id
1 'polypeptide(L)'
;MSRFVLISAILLAGCGTSAALLAQDAATATRPAGSSSQPSAPSAARPDEYNCIRETGSHIPARQGRCLPVNGRSYTLQELQRTGEPELGRALQKLDPRITVRGH
;
A
#
# COMPACT_ATOMS: atom_id res chain seq x y z
N MET A 1 22.49 -45.08 14.85
CA MET A 1 21.11 -44.54 15.03
C MET A 1 20.86 -44.07 16.47
N SER A 2 21.86 -43.53 17.18
CA SER A 2 21.74 -43.06 18.58
C SER A 2 22.02 -41.54 18.73
N ARG A 3 22.46 -40.88 17.65
CA ARG A 3 22.81 -39.45 17.65
C ARG A 3 21.66 -38.52 17.23
N PHE A 4 20.64 -39.05 16.56
CA PHE A 4 19.48 -38.27 16.12
C PHE A 4 18.39 -38.13 17.19
N VAL A 5 18.46 -38.89 18.29
CA VAL A 5 17.48 -38.81 19.38
C VAL A 5 17.80 -37.66 20.36
N LEU A 6 19.08 -37.25 20.45
CA LEU A 6 19.50 -36.18 21.37
C LEU A 6 19.17 -34.76 20.87
N ILE A 7 18.84 -34.58 19.58
CA ILE A 7 18.57 -33.25 19.01
C ILE A 7 17.09 -32.83 19.22
N SER A 8 16.18 -33.78 19.47
CA SER A 8 14.75 -33.50 19.62
C SER A 8 14.34 -32.99 21.01
N ALA A 9 15.24 -32.97 21.99
CA ALA A 9 14.91 -32.63 23.38
C ALA A 9 15.06 -31.13 23.73
N ILE A 10 15.55 -30.29 22.81
CA ILE A 10 15.86 -28.88 23.10
C ILE A 10 14.77 -27.90 22.60
N LEU A 11 13.78 -28.37 21.83
CA LEU A 11 12.76 -27.48 21.24
C LEU A 11 11.53 -27.16 22.11
N LEU A 12 11.46 -27.63 23.36
CA LEU A 12 10.28 -27.45 24.24
C LEU A 12 10.40 -26.33 25.28
N ALA A 13 11.40 -25.46 25.20
CA ALA A 13 11.57 -24.33 26.13
C ALA A 13 11.40 -22.99 25.40
N GLY A 14 10.16 -22.54 25.21
CA GLY A 14 9.94 -21.23 24.58
C GLY A 14 8.49 -20.82 24.33
N CYS A 15 7.57 -21.02 25.27
CA CYS A 15 6.28 -20.32 25.26
C CYS A 15 6.23 -19.37 26.45
N GLY A 16 6.85 -18.20 26.29
CA GLY A 16 6.80 -17.09 27.24
C GLY A 16 5.65 -16.14 26.92
N THR A 17 4.77 -15.96 27.89
CA THR A 17 3.60 -15.09 27.95
C THR A 17 3.89 -13.61 27.65
N SER A 18 3.00 -12.94 26.94
CA SER A 18 2.90 -11.47 26.93
C SER A 18 1.42 -11.07 27.04
N ALA A 19 0.95 -10.92 28.27
CA ALA A 19 -0.28 -10.20 28.58
C ALA A 19 0.06 -8.70 28.63
N ALA A 20 -0.16 -7.99 27.53
CA ALA A 20 -0.06 -6.53 27.52
C ALA A 20 -1.32 -5.95 28.18
N LEU A 21 -1.20 -5.56 29.46
CA LEU A 21 -2.08 -4.57 30.06
C LEU A 21 -1.88 -3.24 29.32
N LEU A 22 -2.91 -2.74 28.66
CA LEU A 22 -3.01 -1.30 28.35
C LEU A 22 -4.06 -0.70 29.29
N ALA A 23 -3.57 -0.36 30.48
CA ALA A 23 -4.21 0.61 31.35
C ALA A 23 -4.10 2.01 30.72
N GLN A 24 -5.18 2.76 30.88
CA GLN A 24 -5.43 4.09 30.35
C GLN A 24 -4.44 5.11 30.92
N ASP A 25 -3.95 6.03 30.10
CA ASP A 25 -3.61 7.36 30.59
C ASP A 25 -4.04 8.42 29.57
N ALA A 26 -5.07 9.16 29.97
CA ALA A 26 -5.54 10.34 29.29
C ALA A 26 -4.59 11.49 29.61
N ALA A 27 -3.73 11.86 28.65
CA ALA A 27 -3.00 13.11 28.69
C ALA A 27 -3.36 13.96 27.47
N THR A 28 -4.27 14.89 27.72
CA THR A 28 -4.61 16.01 26.85
C THR A 28 -3.35 16.82 26.53
N ALA A 29 -2.82 16.67 25.31
CA ALA A 29 -1.84 17.57 24.75
C ALA A 29 -2.36 18.06 23.39
N THR A 30 -3.02 19.22 23.42
CA THR A 30 -3.33 20.01 22.22
C THR A 30 -2.03 20.31 21.48
N ARG A 31 -1.78 19.58 20.41
CA ARG A 31 -0.79 19.90 19.38
C ARG A 31 -1.59 20.23 18.12
N PRO A 32 -1.38 21.39 17.46
CA PRO A 32 -1.91 21.57 16.12
C PRO A 32 -1.15 20.60 15.23
N ALA A 33 -1.75 19.43 14.99
CA ALA A 33 -1.30 18.51 13.99
C ALA A 33 -1.50 19.19 12.64
N GLY A 34 -0.40 19.74 12.12
CA GLY A 34 -0.28 20.01 10.69
C GLY A 34 -0.80 18.78 9.95
N SER A 35 -1.68 19.03 8.98
CA SER A 35 -2.41 18.05 8.19
C SER A 35 -1.48 16.92 7.76
N SER A 36 -1.48 15.85 8.53
CA SER A 36 -0.95 14.57 8.11
C SER A 36 -1.93 14.10 7.05
N SER A 37 -1.45 14.05 5.81
CA SER A 37 -2.07 13.31 4.72
C SER A 37 -2.17 11.85 5.16
N GLN A 38 -3.18 11.52 5.95
CA GLN A 38 -3.57 10.15 6.19
C GLN A 38 -3.88 9.54 4.82
N PRO A 39 -3.34 8.35 4.48
CA PRO A 39 -3.80 7.63 3.31
C PRO A 39 -5.29 7.42 3.52
N SER A 40 -6.10 8.15 2.75
CA SER A 40 -7.55 7.96 2.77
C SER A 40 -7.77 6.49 2.44
N ALA A 41 -8.50 5.78 3.29
CA ALA A 41 -8.87 4.40 3.06
C ALA A 41 -9.37 4.27 1.60
N PRO A 42 -9.00 3.20 0.89
CA PRO A 42 -9.20 3.14 -0.53
C PRO A 42 -10.69 3.06 -0.86
N SER A 43 -11.31 4.22 -1.06
CA SER A 43 -12.59 4.32 -1.74
C SER A 43 -12.39 3.73 -3.13
N ALA A 44 -13.40 3.02 -3.65
CA ALA A 44 -13.43 2.72 -5.07
C ALA A 44 -13.25 4.04 -5.82
N ALA A 45 -12.09 4.20 -6.47
CA ALA A 45 -11.73 5.42 -7.16
C ALA A 45 -12.83 5.71 -8.17
N ARG A 46 -13.34 6.94 -8.17
CA ARG A 46 -14.37 7.31 -9.13
C ARG A 46 -13.74 7.32 -10.53
N PRO A 47 -14.49 7.01 -11.61
CA PRO A 47 -13.97 7.01 -12.97
C PRO A 47 -13.28 8.30 -13.44
N ASP A 48 -13.52 9.43 -12.77
CA ASP A 48 -12.85 10.70 -13.03
C ASP A 48 -11.47 10.83 -12.34
N GLU A 49 -11.23 10.08 -11.27
CA GLU A 49 -10.00 10.15 -10.45
C GLU A 49 -8.77 9.58 -11.18
N TYR A 50 -8.97 8.68 -12.15
CA TYR A 50 -7.94 8.17 -13.07
C TYR A 50 -7.20 9.27 -13.84
N ASN A 51 -7.83 10.44 -14.00
CA ASN A 51 -7.28 11.55 -14.78
C ASN A 51 -6.55 12.58 -13.90
N CYS A 52 -6.50 12.38 -12.57
CA CYS A 52 -5.83 13.30 -11.67
C CYS A 52 -4.38 12.88 -11.42
N ILE A 53 -3.48 13.31 -12.28
CA ILE A 53 -2.04 13.11 -12.09
C ILE A 53 -1.54 14.09 -11.05
N ARG A 54 -1.02 13.59 -9.92
CA ARG A 54 -0.49 14.40 -8.82
C ARG A 54 1.04 14.41 -8.77
N GLU A 55 1.65 13.34 -9.25
CA GLU A 55 3.08 13.07 -9.17
C GLU A 55 3.58 12.63 -10.55
N THR A 56 4.76 13.12 -10.93
CA THR A 56 5.47 12.72 -12.17
C THR A 56 6.97 12.63 -11.91
N GLY A 57 7.72 12.02 -12.82
CA GLY A 57 9.18 11.90 -12.71
C GLY A 57 9.96 13.20 -12.80
N SER A 58 9.30 14.34 -13.07
CA SER A 58 9.96 15.66 -13.13
C SER A 58 10.19 16.30 -11.75
N HIS A 59 9.66 15.70 -10.68
CA HIS A 59 9.65 16.27 -9.32
C HIS A 59 8.94 17.62 -9.20
N ILE A 60 8.17 18.04 -10.21
CA ILE A 60 7.32 19.23 -10.14
C ILE A 60 6.04 18.86 -9.39
N PRO A 61 5.78 19.42 -8.19
CA PRO A 61 4.59 19.07 -7.43
C PRO A 61 3.34 19.73 -8.00
N ALA A 62 2.21 19.03 -7.94
CA ALA A 62 0.92 19.66 -8.16
C ALA A 62 0.63 20.70 -7.07
N ARG A 63 -0.14 21.75 -7.40
CA ARG A 63 -0.69 22.64 -6.37
C ARG A 63 -1.62 21.83 -5.45
N GLN A 64 -1.69 22.20 -4.18
CA GLN A 64 -2.52 21.49 -3.19
C GLN A 64 -3.97 21.36 -3.68
N GLY A 65 -4.49 20.13 -3.65
CA GLY A 65 -5.85 19.82 -4.11
C GLY A 65 -6.07 19.98 -5.63
N ARG A 66 -5.01 20.10 -6.43
CA ARG A 66 -5.09 20.22 -7.89
C ARG A 66 -4.31 19.10 -8.57
N CYS A 67 -4.71 18.76 -9.78
CA CYS A 67 -3.98 17.84 -10.66
C CYS A 67 -2.96 18.63 -11.50
N LEU A 68 -1.90 17.95 -11.95
CA LEU A 68 -0.95 18.47 -12.91
C LEU A 68 -1.62 18.62 -14.29
N PRO A 69 -1.33 19.70 -15.05
CA PRO A 69 -1.89 19.94 -16.38
C PRO A 69 -1.14 19.11 -17.44
N VAL A 70 -1.07 17.80 -17.23
CA VAL A 70 -0.36 16.86 -18.10
C VAL A 70 -1.34 15.83 -18.65
N ASN A 71 -1.11 15.40 -19.89
CA ASN A 71 -1.89 14.33 -20.49
C ASN A 71 -1.45 12.99 -19.89
N GLY A 72 -2.41 12.15 -19.54
CA GLY A 72 -2.16 10.78 -19.09
C GLY A 72 -3.20 10.27 -18.11
N ARG A 73 -2.95 9.09 -17.57
CA ARG A 73 -3.76 8.45 -16.53
C ARG A 73 -2.85 7.96 -15.40
N SER A 74 -3.33 8.02 -14.18
CA SER A 74 -2.69 7.42 -13.01
C SER A 74 -3.47 6.17 -12.59
N TYR A 75 -2.75 5.16 -12.13
CA TYR A 75 -3.32 3.92 -11.59
C TYR A 75 -2.71 3.66 -10.23
N THR A 76 -3.55 3.38 -9.24
CA THR A 76 -3.10 3.06 -7.89
C THR A 76 -2.72 1.58 -7.78
N LEU A 77 -1.90 1.24 -6.79
CA LEU A 77 -1.53 -0.15 -6.50
C LEU A 77 -2.77 -1.02 -6.26
N GLN A 78 -3.78 -0.49 -5.57
CA GLN A 78 -4.99 -1.24 -5.29
C GLN A 78 -5.78 -1.57 -6.56
N GLU A 79 -5.80 -0.69 -7.55
CA GLU A 79 -6.47 -0.94 -8.82
C GLU A 79 -5.76 -2.01 -9.63
N LEU A 80 -4.42 -1.96 -9.66
CA LEU A 80 -3.60 -3.02 -10.24
C LEU A 80 -3.92 -4.36 -9.55
N GLN A 81 -3.97 -4.40 -8.22
CA GLN A 81 -4.29 -5.61 -7.46
C GLN A 81 -5.73 -6.12 -7.70
N ARG A 82 -6.71 -5.21 -7.86
CA ARG A 82 -8.09 -5.58 -8.19
C ARG A 82 -8.22 -6.29 -9.54
N THR A 83 -7.27 -6.12 -10.46
CA THR A 83 -7.28 -6.84 -11.74
C THR A 83 -6.99 -8.34 -11.60
N GLY A 84 -6.35 -8.73 -10.49
CA GLY A 84 -5.89 -10.11 -10.25
C GLY A 84 -4.73 -10.56 -11.15
N GLU A 85 -4.14 -9.66 -11.93
CA GLU A 85 -3.05 -10.00 -12.83
C GLU A 85 -1.71 -10.02 -12.08
N PRO A 86 -0.88 -11.07 -12.27
CA PRO A 86 0.45 -11.14 -11.67
C PRO A 86 1.43 -10.17 -12.34
N GLU A 87 1.21 -9.87 -13.62
CA GLU A 87 2.08 -9.03 -14.43
C GLU A 87 1.51 -7.62 -14.59
N LEU A 88 2.36 -6.61 -14.36
CA LEU A 88 1.97 -5.19 -14.43
C LEU A 88 1.38 -4.83 -15.80
N GLY A 89 1.99 -5.31 -16.88
CA GLY A 89 1.52 -5.02 -18.24
C GLY A 89 0.08 -5.49 -18.44
N ARG A 90 -0.24 -6.72 -18.03
CA ARG A 90 -1.59 -7.28 -18.15
C ARG A 90 -2.59 -6.56 -17.28
N ALA A 91 -2.20 -6.19 -16.05
CA ALA A 91 -3.03 -5.37 -15.17
C ALA A 91 -3.39 -4.04 -15.86
N LEU A 92 -2.39 -3.33 -16.41
CA LEU A 92 -2.59 -2.06 -17.11
C LEU A 92 -3.46 -2.20 -18.36
N GLN A 93 -3.29 -3.26 -19.15
CA GLN A 93 -4.12 -3.54 -20.31
C GLN A 93 -5.59 -3.79 -19.96
N LYS A 94 -5.87 -4.42 -18.80
CA LYS A 94 -7.24 -4.59 -18.29
C LYS A 94 -7.86 -3.26 -17.84
N LEU A 95 -7.07 -2.37 -17.24
CA LEU A 95 -7.52 -1.04 -16.79
C LEU A 95 -7.66 -0.02 -17.94
N ASP A 96 -6.92 -0.22 -19.03
CA ASP A 96 -6.93 0.64 -20.21
C ASP A 96 -6.75 -0.19 -21.49
N PRO A 97 -7.84 -0.45 -22.23
CA PRO A 97 -7.78 -1.19 -23.49
C PRO A 97 -6.93 -0.52 -24.59
N ARG A 98 -6.53 0.75 -24.42
CA ARG A 98 -5.62 1.44 -25.34
C ARG A 98 -4.17 1.00 -25.13
N ILE A 99 -3.84 0.41 -23.97
CA ILE A 99 -2.51 -0.11 -23.67
C ILE A 99 -2.37 -1.49 -24.33
N THR A 100 -1.32 -1.65 -25.14
CA THR A 100 -0.95 -2.93 -25.75
C THR A 100 0.37 -3.41 -25.15
N VAL A 101 0.37 -4.61 -24.58
CA VAL A 101 1.57 -5.26 -24.05
C VAL A 101 2.14 -6.17 -25.14
N ARG A 102 3.46 -6.10 -25.34
CA ARG A 102 4.20 -7.02 -26.20
C ARG A 102 5.36 -7.61 -25.41
N GLY A 103 5.61 -8.91 -25.55
CA GLY A 103 6.60 -9.65 -24.76
C GLY A 103 6.01 -10.33 -23.53
N HIS A 104 6.85 -11.10 -22.85
CA HIS A 104 6.59 -11.82 -21.61
C HIS A 104 7.68 -11.47 -20.61
#